data_AF-A0A067XKL1-F1
#
_entry.id   AF-A0A067XKL1-F1
#
_cell.length_a   1.000
_cell.length_b   1.000
_cell.length_c   1.000
_cell.angle_alpha   90.00
_cell.angle_beta   90.00
_cell.angle_gamma   90.00
#
_symmetry.space_group_name_H-M   'P 1'
#
loop_
_entity.id
_entity.type
_entity.pdbx_description
1 polymer ?
#
loop_
_entity_poly.entity_id
_entity_poly.type
_entity_poly.pdbx_seq_one_letter_code
_entity_poly.pdbx_strand_id
1 'polypeptide(L)'
;IELARPVYHPGFIIKVKKILECVCWYCSKLKADQTDPAFQFALKMKNSNKRLKMVWDICKARTVCEASSSADDGHPTSSEAISTDEKNRDIVENIVNAKRGKSHGGCGHRQPAFKKEGLKLSAVFKDVSTEDGVTEGKQSITVTQVLQVLKKVTDEDAISMGLNPTFSRPEWLIISVMPVPPLAVRPSIQMDATRQSEDDLTYKLNDIIKANVRVQSCEVEGAPLHIIEEFEALLQFHVATFMNNEIAGLPQALQKSGRPIKSIRARLKGKEGRVRGNLMGKRVDFSARTVITGDPNIDIDQVGVPRSIARNMTYPEVVTPYNIDKLQEMVRNGPNHHPGAKYIIRDSGERIDLRYSKRGGDIPLRVGYRVERHMLDDDVVIFNRQPSLHKMSMMGHRIKVMPYSTFRLNLSVTSPYN
;
A
#
# COMPACT_ATOMS: atom_id res chain seq x y z
N ILE A 1 8.91 11.09 12.70
CA ILE A 1 10.03 12.02 12.45
C ILE A 1 9.43 13.29 11.89
N GLU A 2 9.58 14.39 12.61
CA GLU A 2 9.22 15.72 12.10
C GLU A 2 10.32 16.18 11.15
N LEU A 3 9.95 16.52 9.92
CA LEU A 3 10.91 16.98 8.93
C LEU A 3 11.09 18.49 9.06
N ALA A 4 12.34 18.97 9.00
CA ALA A 4 12.68 20.39 9.06
C ALA A 4 12.03 21.16 7.89
N ARG A 5 12.00 20.54 6.70
CA ARG A 5 11.28 21.03 5.52
C ARG A 5 10.30 19.98 5.01
N PRO A 6 9.15 20.40 4.46
CA PRO A 6 8.21 19.47 3.83
C PRO A 6 8.82 18.87 2.56
N VAL A 7 8.52 17.61 2.30
CA VAL A 7 9.12 16.81 1.22
C VAL A 7 8.03 16.20 0.35
N TYR A 8 8.21 16.14 -0.96
CA TYR A 8 7.29 15.44 -1.84
C TYR A 8 7.31 13.93 -1.61
N HIS A 9 6.11 13.33 -1.51
CA HIS A 9 6.00 11.89 -1.60
C HIS A 9 6.24 11.41 -3.05
N PRO A 10 7.20 10.51 -3.32
CA PRO A 10 7.61 10.16 -4.69
C PRO A 10 6.49 9.55 -5.53
N GLY A 11 5.55 8.84 -4.89
CA GLY A 11 4.38 8.27 -5.57
C GLY A 11 3.30 9.29 -5.95
N PHE A 12 3.32 10.49 -5.36
CA PHE A 12 2.26 11.49 -5.53
C PHE A 12 2.71 12.76 -6.24
N ILE A 13 4.00 12.95 -6.55
CA ILE A 13 4.51 14.12 -7.29
C ILE A 13 3.70 14.41 -8.56
N ILE A 14 3.33 13.37 -9.32
CA ILE A 14 2.54 13.53 -10.55
C ILE A 14 1.11 14.01 -10.23
N LYS A 15 0.50 13.50 -9.16
CA LYS A 15 -0.84 13.95 -8.72
C LYS A 15 -0.79 15.38 -8.20
N VAL A 16 0.20 15.73 -7.39
CA VAL A 16 0.44 17.10 -6.90
C VAL A 16 0.57 18.06 -8.07
N LYS A 17 1.39 17.73 -9.08
CA LYS A 17 1.51 18.52 -10.30
C LYS A 17 0.14 18.75 -10.96
N LYS A 18 -0.65 17.70 -11.15
CA LYS A 18 -1.98 17.83 -11.78
C LYS A 18 -2.92 18.71 -10.97
N ILE A 19 -2.91 18.60 -9.63
CA ILE A 19 -3.73 19.43 -8.75
C ILE A 19 -3.30 20.90 -8.85
N LEU A 20 -1.99 21.17 -8.86
CA LEU A 20 -1.47 22.54 -9.07
C LEU A 20 -1.85 23.12 -10.43
N GLU A 21 -1.96 22.30 -11.48
CA GLU A 21 -2.44 22.76 -12.78
C GLU A 21 -3.96 23.04 -12.76
N CYS A 22 -4.73 22.37 -11.89
CA CYS A 22 -6.17 22.59 -11.71
C CYS A 22 -6.50 23.86 -10.91
N VAL A 23 -5.66 24.19 -9.95
CA VAL A 23 -5.89 25.23 -8.96
C VAL A 23 -5.10 26.49 -9.30
N CYS A 24 -5.62 27.67 -8.95
CA CYS A 24 -4.90 28.93 -9.09
C CYS A 24 -3.74 29.01 -8.08
N TRP A 25 -2.53 29.33 -8.55
CA TRP A 25 -1.33 29.44 -7.72
C TRP A 25 -1.44 30.48 -6.59
N TYR A 26 -2.19 31.56 -6.80
CA TYR A 26 -2.29 32.67 -5.84
C TYR A 26 -3.51 32.54 -4.92
N CYS A 27 -4.71 32.36 -5.48
CA CYS A 27 -5.95 32.31 -4.70
C CYS A 27 -6.41 30.89 -4.31
N SER A 28 -5.75 29.85 -4.82
CA SER A 28 -6.04 28.44 -4.51
C SER A 28 -7.46 27.96 -4.84
N LYS A 29 -8.21 28.73 -5.64
CA LYS A 29 -9.50 28.32 -6.21
C LYS A 29 -9.31 27.46 -7.46
N LEU A 30 -10.25 26.56 -7.71
CA LEU A 30 -10.28 25.80 -8.96
C LEU A 30 -10.45 26.75 -10.15
N LYS A 31 -9.70 26.52 -11.24
CA LYS A 31 -9.77 27.38 -12.45
C LYS A 31 -10.98 27.12 -13.32
N ALA A 32 -11.59 25.94 -13.19
CA ALA A 32 -12.81 25.57 -13.90
C ALA A 32 -14.03 25.88 -13.04
N ASP A 33 -15.10 26.30 -13.72
CA ASP A 33 -16.32 26.79 -13.08
C ASP A 33 -17.53 25.99 -13.56
N GLN A 34 -18.61 26.03 -12.78
CA GLN A 34 -19.90 25.40 -13.10
C GLN A 34 -20.57 26.00 -14.34
N THR A 35 -20.11 27.16 -14.81
CA THR A 35 -20.54 27.78 -16.06
C THR A 35 -20.15 26.97 -17.30
N ASP A 36 -19.08 26.17 -17.21
CA ASP A 36 -18.60 25.35 -18.33
C ASP A 36 -19.38 24.03 -18.43
N PRO A 37 -20.07 23.75 -19.56
CA PRO A 37 -20.81 22.51 -19.74
C PRO A 37 -19.91 21.27 -19.69
N ALA A 38 -18.64 21.39 -20.09
CA ALA A 38 -17.67 20.30 -19.98
C ALA A 38 -17.32 19.98 -18.52
N PHE A 39 -17.25 21.01 -17.67
CA PHE A 39 -17.02 20.86 -16.24
C PHE A 39 -18.23 20.24 -15.54
N GLN A 40 -19.45 20.66 -15.89
CA GLN A 40 -20.68 20.02 -15.37
C GLN A 40 -20.75 18.53 -15.73
N PHE A 41 -20.33 18.16 -16.95
CA PHE A 41 -20.24 16.76 -17.34
C PHE A 41 -19.19 16.01 -16.50
N ALA A 42 -18.04 16.63 -16.24
CA ALA A 42 -16.99 16.05 -15.39
C ALA A 42 -17.48 15.80 -13.95
N LEU A 43 -18.29 16.70 -13.38
CA LEU A 43 -18.85 16.56 -12.03
C LEU A 43 -19.79 15.36 -11.89
N LYS A 44 -20.57 15.05 -12.94
CA LYS A 44 -21.51 13.91 -12.95
C LYS A 44 -20.82 12.54 -12.93
N MET A 45 -19.52 12.49 -13.19
CA MET A 45 -18.78 11.23 -13.26
C MET A 45 -18.52 10.63 -11.88
N LYS A 46 -19.01 9.40 -11.67
CA LYS A 46 -18.89 8.66 -10.40
C LYS A 46 -17.46 8.23 -10.05
N ASN A 47 -16.65 7.92 -11.06
CA ASN A 47 -15.28 7.45 -10.82
C ASN A 47 -14.35 8.64 -10.58
N SER A 48 -13.88 8.80 -9.34
CA SER A 48 -13.03 9.91 -8.89
C SER A 48 -11.75 10.08 -9.71
N ASN A 49 -11.09 9.00 -10.13
CA ASN A 49 -9.86 9.08 -10.92
C ASN A 49 -10.11 9.61 -12.34
N LYS A 50 -11.23 9.21 -12.94
CA LYS A 50 -11.63 9.72 -14.27
C LYS A 50 -12.07 11.18 -14.14
N ARG A 51 -12.81 11.53 -13.08
CA ARG A 51 -13.20 12.91 -12.76
C ARG A 51 -12.00 13.84 -12.68
N LEU A 52 -10.98 13.49 -11.88
CA LEU A 52 -9.75 14.27 -11.77
C LEU A 52 -9.07 14.48 -13.13
N LYS A 53 -9.04 13.46 -13.98
CA LYS A 53 -8.44 13.57 -15.31
C LYS A 53 -9.18 14.59 -16.19
N MET A 54 -10.52 14.51 -16.26
CA MET A 54 -11.31 15.44 -17.07
C MET A 54 -11.24 16.87 -16.55
N VAL A 55 -11.34 17.06 -15.23
CA VAL A 55 -11.19 18.39 -14.61
C VAL A 55 -9.80 18.96 -14.91
N TRP A 56 -8.76 18.13 -14.83
CA TRP A 56 -7.40 18.52 -15.17
C TRP A 56 -7.23 18.90 -16.65
N ASP A 57 -7.80 18.12 -17.58
CA ASP A 57 -7.72 18.42 -19.01
C ASP A 57 -8.36 19.79 -19.34
N ILE A 58 -9.47 20.15 -18.65
CA ILE A 58 -10.11 21.46 -18.76
C ILE A 58 -9.23 22.57 -18.14
N CYS A 59 -8.78 22.38 -16.90
CA CYS A 59 -8.08 23.43 -16.16
C CYS A 59 -6.66 23.70 -16.70
N LYS A 60 -6.00 22.71 -17.28
CA LYS A 60 -4.66 22.87 -17.87
C LYS A 60 -4.66 23.85 -19.04
N ALA A 61 -5.76 23.93 -19.80
CA ALA A 61 -5.89 24.88 -20.90
C ALA A 61 -6.03 26.33 -20.40
N ARG A 62 -6.52 26.53 -19.17
CA ARG A 62 -6.74 27.86 -18.58
C ARG A 62 -5.44 28.42 -17.99
N THR A 63 -4.87 29.39 -18.68
CA THR A 63 -3.63 30.08 -18.31
C THR A 63 -3.86 31.35 -17.49
N VAL A 64 -5.10 31.80 -17.34
CA VAL A 64 -5.48 32.98 -16.56
C VAL A 64 -6.58 32.59 -15.58
N CYS A 65 -6.50 33.09 -14.35
CA CYS A 65 -7.57 32.96 -13.37
C CYS A 65 -8.62 34.04 -13.66
N GLU A 66 -9.74 33.68 -14.29
CA GLU A 66 -10.81 34.63 -14.64
C GLU A 66 -11.28 35.36 -13.37
N ALA A 67 -11.18 36.69 -13.37
CA ALA A 67 -11.73 37.53 -12.31
C ALA A 67 -13.15 37.95 -12.69
N SER A 68 -14.06 37.95 -11.73
CA SER A 68 -15.33 38.66 -11.88
C SER A 68 -15.07 40.16 -11.93
N SER A 69 -15.56 40.84 -12.96
CA SER A 69 -15.68 42.29 -12.97
C SER A 69 -16.67 42.72 -11.87
N SER A 70 -16.13 43.34 -10.82
CA SER A 70 -16.79 44.20 -9.82
C SER A 70 -18.14 43.72 -9.27
N ALA A 71 -18.13 43.17 -8.04
CA ALA A 71 -19.14 43.60 -7.08
C ALA A 71 -18.83 45.08 -6.78
N ASP A 72 -19.67 45.96 -7.29
CA ASP A 72 -19.60 47.40 -7.07
C ASP A 72 -19.78 47.66 -5.57
N ASP A 73 -18.82 48.37 -4.96
CA ASP A 73 -18.89 48.89 -3.60
C ASP A 73 -19.96 50.00 -3.55
N GLY A 74 -21.23 49.61 -3.54
CA GLY A 74 -22.36 50.50 -3.30
C GLY A 74 -22.49 50.84 -1.83
N HIS A 75 -21.81 51.90 -1.38
CA HIS A 75 -22.11 52.60 -0.13
C HIS A 75 -23.60 53.00 -0.13
N PRO A 76 -24.44 52.61 0.87
CA PRO A 76 -25.81 53.07 0.90
C PRO A 76 -25.83 54.49 1.50
N THR A 77 -26.02 55.49 0.65
CA THR A 77 -26.41 56.83 1.10
C THR A 77 -27.90 57.01 0.89
N SER A 78 -28.56 57.40 1.97
CA SER A 78 -29.87 58.05 2.10
C SER A 78 -31.10 57.41 1.43
N SER A 79 -31.97 56.89 2.30
CA SER A 79 -33.42 57.13 2.36
C SER A 79 -34.12 57.66 1.09
N GLU A 80 -34.95 56.81 0.47
CA GLU A 80 -36.26 57.22 -0.06
C GLU A 80 -37.16 55.99 -0.31
N ALA A 81 -38.47 56.21 -0.28
CA ALA A 81 -39.51 55.19 -0.12
C ALA A 81 -39.69 54.28 -1.36
N ILE A 82 -39.58 52.97 -1.16
CA ILE A 82 -39.63 51.94 -2.21
C ILE A 82 -41.09 51.59 -2.56
N SER A 83 -41.43 51.71 -3.85
CA SER A 83 -42.72 51.29 -4.41
C SER A 83 -42.75 49.77 -4.68
N THR A 84 -43.94 49.16 -4.64
CA THR A 84 -44.15 47.70 -4.76
C THR A 84 -43.75 47.08 -6.09
N ASP A 85 -43.52 47.89 -7.14
CA ASP A 85 -43.08 47.40 -8.46
C ASP A 85 -41.56 47.17 -8.56
N GLU A 86 -40.74 47.83 -7.72
CA GLU A 86 -39.29 47.63 -7.69
C GLU A 86 -38.90 46.31 -7.00
N LYS A 87 -39.68 45.88 -5.99
CA LYS A 87 -39.48 44.57 -5.34
C LYS A 87 -39.65 43.41 -6.32
N ASN A 88 -40.55 43.52 -7.29
CA ASN A 88 -40.77 42.47 -8.29
C ASN A 88 -39.64 42.43 -9.32
N ARG A 89 -39.03 43.58 -9.67
CA ARG A 89 -37.83 43.64 -10.51
C ARG A 89 -36.61 43.04 -9.82
N ASP A 90 -36.40 43.34 -8.55
CA ASP A 90 -35.30 42.75 -7.76
C ASP A 90 -35.48 41.24 -7.53
N ILE A 91 -36.71 40.74 -7.39
CA ILE A 91 -36.97 39.30 -7.30
C ILE A 91 -36.69 38.61 -8.63
N VAL A 92 -37.06 39.22 -9.76
CA VAL A 92 -36.79 38.66 -11.10
C VAL A 92 -35.30 38.74 -11.42
N GLU A 93 -34.61 39.83 -11.09
CA GLU A 93 -33.14 39.93 -11.23
C GLU A 93 -32.40 38.96 -10.32
N ASN A 94 -32.87 38.72 -9.09
CA ASN A 94 -32.31 37.69 -8.22
C ASN A 94 -32.58 36.26 -8.73
N ILE A 95 -33.73 36.00 -9.37
CA ILE A 95 -34.04 34.71 -10.00
C ILE A 95 -33.22 34.51 -11.30
N VAL A 96 -32.99 35.57 -12.06
CA VAL A 96 -32.17 35.56 -13.28
C VAL A 96 -30.68 35.48 -12.93
N ASN A 97 -30.21 36.14 -11.87
CA ASN A 97 -28.86 36.02 -11.33
C ASN A 97 -28.63 34.71 -10.54
N ALA A 98 -29.67 34.07 -10.01
CA ALA A 98 -29.57 32.70 -9.51
C ALA A 98 -29.40 31.66 -10.65
N LYS A 99 -29.88 31.99 -11.87
CA LYS A 99 -29.69 31.19 -13.08
C LYS A 99 -28.40 31.50 -13.84
N ARG A 100 -27.86 32.72 -13.74
CA ARG A 100 -26.49 33.05 -14.13
C ARG A 100 -25.56 32.55 -13.03
N GLY A 101 -25.00 31.35 -13.20
CA GLY A 101 -24.15 30.71 -12.20
C GLY A 101 -23.16 31.69 -11.54
N LYS A 102 -22.99 31.57 -10.22
CA LYS A 102 -22.03 32.35 -9.41
C LYS A 102 -20.76 32.61 -10.22
N SER A 103 -20.47 33.88 -10.50
CA SER A 103 -19.28 34.25 -11.27
C SER A 103 -18.03 33.74 -10.57
N HIS A 104 -17.11 33.15 -11.35
CA HIS A 104 -15.81 32.69 -10.89
C HIS A 104 -15.04 33.83 -10.21
N GLY A 105 -15.05 33.85 -8.87
CA GLY A 105 -14.38 34.87 -8.05
C GLY A 105 -12.86 34.72 -8.01
N GLY A 106 -12.23 34.58 -9.17
CA GLY A 106 -10.79 34.43 -9.34
C GLY A 106 -10.03 35.75 -9.17
N CYS A 107 -8.69 35.66 -9.13
CA CYS A 107 -7.82 36.79 -8.80
C CYS A 107 -7.17 37.47 -10.01
N GLY A 108 -7.53 37.14 -11.25
CA GLY A 108 -7.02 37.79 -12.47
C GLY A 108 -5.58 37.41 -12.86
N HIS A 109 -4.83 36.71 -11.99
CA HIS A 109 -3.41 36.44 -12.22
C HIS A 109 -3.18 35.32 -13.25
N ARG A 110 -2.13 35.50 -14.06
CA ARG A 110 -1.62 34.46 -14.95
C ARG A 110 -1.05 33.28 -14.17
N GLN A 111 -1.20 32.10 -14.74
CA GLN A 111 -0.88 30.83 -14.10
C GLN A 111 0.38 30.25 -14.71
N PRO A 112 1.35 29.81 -13.88
CA PRO A 112 2.55 29.17 -14.39
C PRO A 112 2.24 27.79 -14.98
N ALA A 113 3.06 27.38 -15.95
CA ALA A 113 3.10 26.01 -16.42
C ALA A 113 4.08 25.20 -15.56
N PHE A 114 3.59 24.14 -14.91
CA PHE A 114 4.44 23.30 -14.05
C PHE A 114 5.15 22.22 -14.87
N LYS A 115 6.48 22.12 -14.74
CA LYS A 115 7.30 21.05 -15.31
C LYS A 115 7.91 20.22 -14.18
N LYS A 116 8.06 18.92 -14.42
CA LYS A 116 8.67 17.98 -13.46
C LYS A 116 10.08 17.68 -13.92
N GLU A 117 11.05 17.94 -13.07
CA GLU A 117 12.47 17.65 -13.30
C GLU A 117 12.96 16.76 -12.15
N GLY A 118 13.02 15.44 -12.38
CA GLY A 118 13.37 14.46 -11.35
C GLY A 118 12.41 14.50 -10.15
N LEU A 119 12.90 14.95 -8.99
CA LEU A 119 12.14 15.13 -7.74
C LEU A 119 11.68 16.57 -7.50
N LYS A 120 12.07 17.53 -8.35
CA LYS A 120 11.69 18.94 -8.23
C LYS A 120 10.57 19.30 -9.22
N LEU A 121 9.78 20.31 -8.85
CA LEU A 121 8.80 20.95 -9.73
C LEU A 121 9.29 22.37 -10.04
N SER A 122 9.32 22.73 -11.32
CA SER A 122 9.64 24.07 -11.80
C SER A 122 8.38 24.74 -12.35
N ALA A 123 8.19 26.03 -12.07
CA ALA A 123 7.19 26.86 -12.70
C ALA A 123 7.85 27.66 -13.83
N VAL A 124 7.22 27.65 -15.00
CA VAL A 124 7.56 28.55 -16.09
C VAL A 124 6.43 29.57 -16.20
N PHE A 125 6.73 30.83 -15.95
CA PHE A 125 5.83 31.93 -16.21
C PHE A 125 6.04 32.40 -17.65
N LYS A 126 4.97 32.33 -18.46
CA LYS A 126 4.99 32.89 -19.82
C LYS A 126 4.59 34.36 -19.75
N ASP A 127 5.47 35.21 -20.25
CA ASP A 127 5.40 36.67 -20.33
C ASP A 127 5.52 37.41 -18.99
N VAL A 128 6.74 37.84 -18.68
CA VAL A 128 6.95 39.11 -17.99
C VAL A 128 7.57 40.04 -19.03
N SER A 129 6.77 40.93 -19.62
CA SER A 129 7.28 41.99 -20.48
C SER A 129 7.94 43.06 -19.61
N THR A 130 9.22 42.86 -19.32
CA THR A 130 10.15 43.95 -18.95
C THR A 130 10.68 44.61 -20.22
N GLU A 131 11.00 45.90 -20.14
CA GLU A 131 11.35 46.78 -21.27
C GLU A 131 12.55 46.28 -22.12
N ASP A 132 13.34 45.30 -21.64
CA ASP A 132 14.53 44.74 -22.31
C ASP A 132 14.37 43.28 -22.82
N GLY A 133 13.14 42.85 -23.14
CA GLY A 133 12.90 41.61 -23.89
C GLY A 133 12.27 40.46 -23.10
N VAL A 134 11.69 39.51 -23.86
CA VAL A 134 10.92 38.37 -23.32
C VAL A 134 11.87 37.35 -22.72
N THR A 135 11.99 37.34 -21.40
CA THR A 135 12.64 36.23 -20.68
C THR A 135 11.57 35.28 -20.15
N GLU A 136 11.53 34.05 -20.65
CA GLU A 136 10.79 32.96 -19.99
C GLU A 136 11.48 32.65 -18.65
N GLY A 137 11.03 33.30 -17.58
CA GLY A 137 11.56 33.07 -16.23
C GLY A 137 11.20 31.67 -15.73
N LYS A 138 12.15 30.73 -15.82
CA LYS A 138 12.06 29.43 -15.14
C LYS A 138 12.38 29.65 -13.67
N GLN A 139 11.36 29.56 -12.81
CA GLN A 139 11.53 29.66 -11.36
C GLN A 139 11.37 28.29 -10.72
N SER A 140 12.33 27.88 -9.89
CA SER A 140 12.18 26.72 -9.00
C SER A 140 11.22 27.07 -7.87
N ILE A 141 10.26 26.18 -7.61
CA ILE A 141 9.28 26.36 -6.54
C ILE A 141 9.69 25.52 -5.34
N THR A 142 9.63 26.11 -4.15
CA THR A 142 9.89 25.38 -2.91
C THR A 142 8.70 24.51 -2.51
N VAL A 143 8.95 23.38 -1.87
CA VAL A 143 7.87 22.48 -1.42
C VAL A 143 6.95 23.17 -0.40
N THR A 144 7.52 24.08 0.39
CA THR A 144 6.79 24.88 1.38
C THR A 144 5.72 25.76 0.73
N GLN A 145 6.06 26.43 -0.38
CA GLN A 145 5.09 27.25 -1.13
C GLN A 145 3.96 26.38 -1.69
N VAL A 146 4.30 25.22 -2.26
CA VAL A 146 3.29 24.28 -2.77
C VAL A 146 2.35 23.82 -1.66
N LEU A 147 2.88 23.50 -0.48
CA LEU A 147 2.08 23.12 0.67
C LEU A 147 1.11 24.23 1.10
N GLN A 148 1.54 25.50 1.07
CA GLN A 148 0.68 26.63 1.41
C GLN A 148 -0.48 26.79 0.42
N VAL A 149 -0.25 26.59 -0.87
CA VAL A 149 -1.31 26.61 -1.89
C VAL A 149 -2.28 25.45 -1.68
N LEU A 150 -1.78 24.23 -1.46
CA LEU A 150 -2.63 23.06 -1.26
C LEU A 150 -3.48 23.14 0.02
N LYS A 151 -3.00 23.83 1.07
CA LYS A 151 -3.74 24.07 2.31
C LYS A 151 -4.92 25.04 2.14
N LYS A 152 -4.80 25.98 1.20
CA LYS A 152 -5.83 26.99 0.92
C LYS A 152 -6.96 26.46 0.03
N VAL A 153 -6.83 25.25 -0.53
CA VAL A 153 -7.87 24.61 -1.33
C VAL A 153 -9.09 24.31 -0.46
N THR A 154 -10.27 24.74 -0.90
CA THR A 154 -11.52 24.50 -0.19
C THR A 154 -11.95 23.03 -0.33
N ASP A 155 -12.76 22.56 0.63
CA ASP A 155 -13.23 21.17 0.59
C ASP A 155 -14.20 20.92 -0.58
N GLU A 156 -14.95 21.95 -1.00
CA GLU A 156 -15.81 21.92 -2.20
C GLU A 156 -14.97 21.72 -3.49
N ASP A 157 -13.87 22.46 -3.62
CA ASP A 157 -12.93 22.32 -4.73
C ASP A 157 -12.21 20.96 -4.72
N ALA A 158 -11.90 20.44 -3.53
CA ALA A 158 -11.33 19.11 -3.39
C ALA A 158 -12.31 18.03 -3.90
N ILE A 159 -13.59 18.13 -3.53
CA ILE A 159 -14.64 17.20 -3.97
C ILE A 159 -14.83 17.29 -5.49
N SER A 160 -14.90 18.50 -6.05
CA SER A 160 -15.09 18.71 -7.49
C SER A 160 -13.96 18.09 -8.31
N MET A 161 -12.71 18.19 -7.85
CA MET A 161 -11.55 17.53 -8.45
C MET A 161 -11.57 16.00 -8.32
N GLY A 162 -12.38 15.42 -7.44
CA GLY A 162 -12.37 13.96 -7.18
C GLY A 162 -11.53 13.53 -5.98
N LEU A 163 -11.15 14.46 -5.10
CA LEU A 163 -10.51 14.15 -3.83
C LEU A 163 -11.57 14.05 -2.73
N ASN A 164 -11.22 13.39 -1.62
CA ASN A 164 -12.10 13.26 -0.46
C ASN A 164 -11.52 14.10 0.69
N PRO A 165 -12.25 15.10 1.23
CA PRO A 165 -11.74 15.97 2.28
C PRO A 165 -11.48 15.23 3.60
N THR A 166 -12.19 14.13 3.87
CA THR A 166 -12.04 13.35 5.11
C THR A 166 -10.81 12.43 5.07
N PHE A 167 -10.52 11.82 3.91
CA PHE A 167 -9.52 10.76 3.81
C PHE A 167 -8.30 11.09 2.93
N SER A 168 -8.39 12.11 2.07
CA SER A 168 -7.35 12.42 1.09
C SER A 168 -7.28 13.90 0.73
N ARG A 169 -7.07 14.76 1.75
CA ARG A 169 -6.82 16.20 1.50
C ARG A 169 -5.58 16.40 0.61
N PRO A 170 -5.58 17.39 -0.29
CA PRO A 170 -4.47 17.65 -1.21
C PRO A 170 -3.12 17.87 -0.49
N GLU A 171 -3.14 18.56 0.65
CA GLU A 171 -1.97 18.87 1.46
C GLU A 171 -1.25 17.63 2.02
N TRP A 172 -1.97 16.52 2.26
CA TRP A 172 -1.40 15.27 2.78
C TRP A 172 -0.56 14.49 1.75
N LEU A 173 -0.57 14.93 0.49
CA LEU A 173 0.30 14.38 -0.54
C LEU A 173 1.78 14.80 -0.34
N ILE A 174 2.01 15.82 0.48
CA ILE A 174 3.33 16.30 0.91
C ILE A 174 3.59 15.78 2.32
N ILE A 175 4.80 15.27 2.53
CA ILE A 175 5.22 14.69 3.81
C ILE A 175 5.84 15.82 4.64
N SER A 176 5.16 16.23 5.70
CA SER A 176 5.73 17.05 6.78
C SER A 176 6.21 16.19 7.96
N VAL A 177 5.43 15.15 8.29
CA VAL A 177 5.74 14.20 9.35
C VAL A 177 5.86 12.81 8.74
N MET A 178 7.03 12.20 8.88
CA MET A 178 7.31 10.87 8.36
C MET A 178 7.04 9.81 9.44
N PRO A 179 6.14 8.83 9.18
CA PRO A 179 5.91 7.72 10.10
C PRO A 179 7.09 6.75 10.09
N VAL A 180 7.49 6.29 11.28
CA VAL A 180 8.57 5.31 11.44
C VAL A 180 7.95 3.92 11.65
N PRO A 181 8.25 2.93 10.79
CA PRO A 181 7.73 1.59 10.96
C PRO A 181 8.30 0.91 12.23
N PRO A 182 7.51 0.10 12.95
CA PRO A 182 7.97 -0.61 14.14
C PRO A 182 8.94 -1.75 13.78
N LEU A 183 9.63 -2.31 14.78
CA LEU A 183 10.63 -3.39 14.61
C LEU A 183 10.08 -4.63 13.88
N ALA A 184 8.78 -4.93 14.02
CA ALA A 184 8.13 -6.03 13.31
C ALA A 184 8.21 -5.90 11.77
N VAL A 185 8.29 -4.67 11.24
CA VAL A 185 8.42 -4.39 9.80
C VAL A 185 9.88 -4.30 9.36
N ARG A 186 10.78 -3.97 10.28
CA ARG A 186 12.23 -3.80 10.09
C ARG A 186 13.03 -4.62 11.10
N PRO A 187 13.03 -5.96 10.98
CA PRO A 187 13.65 -6.83 11.97
C PRO A 187 15.17 -6.71 11.95
N SER A 188 15.79 -6.63 13.13
CA SER A 188 17.23 -6.75 13.32
C SER A 188 17.63 -8.23 13.34
N ILE A 189 18.72 -8.58 12.67
CA ILE A 189 19.30 -9.93 12.70
C ILE A 189 20.58 -9.87 13.52
N GLN A 190 20.64 -10.62 14.61
CA GLN A 190 21.87 -10.79 15.38
C GLN A 190 22.62 -12.03 14.84
N MET A 191 23.82 -11.82 14.32
CA MET A 191 24.73 -12.91 13.94
C MET A 191 25.80 -13.00 15.04
N ASP A 192 25.67 -14.00 15.90
CA ASP A 192 26.41 -14.17 17.15
C ASP A 192 26.25 -12.99 18.14
N ALA A 193 26.70 -13.16 19.38
CA ALA A 193 26.50 -12.19 20.46
C ALA A 193 27.14 -10.80 20.20
N THR A 194 28.02 -10.66 19.20
CA THR A 194 28.81 -9.45 18.97
C THR A 194 28.45 -8.66 17.72
N ARG A 195 27.78 -9.25 16.70
CA ARG A 195 27.51 -8.54 15.44
C ARG A 195 26.01 -8.43 15.16
N GLN A 196 25.51 -7.21 15.28
CA GLN A 196 24.14 -6.87 14.90
C GLN A 196 24.10 -6.40 13.44
N SER A 197 23.25 -7.02 12.63
CA SER A 197 22.94 -6.60 11.27
C SER A 197 21.52 -6.06 11.24
N GLU A 198 21.41 -4.75 11.05
CA GLU A 198 20.11 -4.07 10.99
C GLU A 198 19.46 -4.18 9.62
N ASP A 199 18.14 -4.01 9.57
CA ASP A 199 17.40 -4.00 8.31
C ASP A 199 17.78 -2.79 7.43
N ASP A 200 17.68 -2.97 6.11
CA ASP A 200 17.91 -1.94 5.10
C ASP A 200 17.09 -0.65 5.35
N LEU A 201 15.86 -0.77 5.86
CA LEU A 201 15.02 0.37 6.20
C LEU A 201 15.57 1.16 7.39
N THR A 202 16.16 0.47 8.38
CA THR A 202 16.77 1.10 9.57
C THR A 202 17.97 1.96 9.15
N TYR A 203 18.84 1.45 8.27
CA TYR A 203 19.96 2.24 7.73
C TYR A 203 19.47 3.49 7.01
N LYS A 204 18.44 3.35 6.17
CA LYS A 204 17.93 4.50 5.42
C LYS A 204 17.23 5.53 6.31
N LEU A 205 16.53 5.09 7.35
CA LEU A 205 15.95 5.98 8.36
C LEU A 205 17.03 6.78 9.10
N ASN A 206 18.16 6.15 9.42
CA ASN A 206 19.31 6.85 10.02
C ASN A 206 19.84 7.96 9.11
N ASP A 207 19.98 7.69 7.81
CA ASP A 207 20.39 8.70 6.84
C ASP A 207 19.37 9.85 6.72
N ILE A 208 18.06 9.55 6.76
CA ILE A 208 17.00 10.58 6.75
C ILE A 208 17.12 11.47 7.98
N ILE A 209 17.32 10.89 9.18
CA ILE A 209 17.47 11.66 10.42
C ILE A 209 18.71 12.55 10.34
N LYS A 210 19.85 12.02 9.86
CA LYS A 210 21.08 12.80 9.67
C LYS A 210 20.89 13.97 8.70
N ALA A 211 20.23 13.72 7.56
CA ALA A 211 19.94 14.78 6.59
C ALA A 211 19.00 15.84 7.21
N ASN A 212 17.99 15.41 7.98
CA ASN A 212 17.03 16.30 8.62
C ASN A 212 17.68 17.23 9.66
N VAL A 213 18.54 16.66 10.53
CA VAL A 213 19.29 17.44 11.52
C VAL A 213 20.21 18.44 10.83
N ARG A 214 20.89 18.06 9.74
CA ARG A 214 21.73 18.98 8.98
C ARG A 214 20.95 20.16 8.40
N VAL A 215 19.78 19.91 7.81
CA VAL A 215 18.91 20.99 7.31
C VAL A 215 18.54 21.93 8.45
N GLN A 216 18.12 21.38 9.60
CA GLN A 216 17.75 22.16 10.77
C GLN A 216 18.91 23.00 11.32
N SER A 217 20.11 22.43 11.44
CA SER A 217 21.31 23.16 11.88
C SER A 217 21.67 24.30 10.93
N CYS A 218 21.65 24.07 9.62
CA CYS A 218 21.93 25.11 8.63
C CYS A 218 20.90 26.26 8.67
N GLU A 219 19.65 25.98 9.00
CA GLU A 219 18.63 27.01 9.18
C GLU A 219 18.86 27.86 10.43
N VAL A 220 19.24 27.22 11.55
CA VAL A 220 19.52 27.93 12.81
C VAL A 220 20.78 28.78 12.71
N GLU A 221 21.80 28.29 12.02
CA GLU A 221 23.07 29.00 11.80
C GLU A 221 22.96 30.13 10.75
N GLY A 222 21.83 30.24 10.04
CA GLY A 222 21.64 31.26 9.02
C GLY A 222 22.50 31.03 7.77
N ALA A 223 22.68 29.77 7.35
CA ALA A 223 23.47 29.43 6.18
C ALA A 223 22.88 30.04 4.89
N PRO A 224 23.71 30.30 3.85
CA PRO A 224 23.25 30.75 2.54
C PRO A 224 22.16 29.86 1.94
N LEU A 225 21.17 30.47 1.26
CA LEU A 225 20.01 29.77 0.69
C LEU A 225 20.39 28.61 -0.24
N HIS A 226 21.43 28.76 -1.06
CA HIS A 226 21.86 27.69 -1.98
C HIS A 226 22.28 26.41 -1.23
N ILE A 227 22.91 26.55 -0.05
CA ILE A 227 23.35 25.41 0.76
C ILE A 227 22.14 24.69 1.36
N ILE A 228 21.15 25.46 1.82
CA ILE A 228 19.90 24.91 2.35
C ILE A 228 19.15 24.12 1.26
N GLU A 229 19.10 24.65 0.03
CA GLU A 229 18.45 23.96 -1.10
C GLU A 229 19.15 22.65 -1.50
N GLU A 230 20.47 22.56 -1.35
CA GLU A 230 21.23 21.33 -1.57
C GLU A 230 20.92 20.27 -0.51
N PHE A 231 20.90 20.66 0.78
CA PHE A 231 20.55 19.75 1.86
C PHE A 231 19.06 19.36 1.83
N GLU A 232 18.16 20.25 1.41
CA GLU A 232 16.74 19.94 1.16
C GLU A 232 16.61 18.91 0.03
N ALA A 233 17.34 19.08 -1.08
CA ALA A 233 17.36 18.12 -2.17
C ALA A 233 17.89 16.74 -1.73
N LEU A 234 18.90 16.72 -0.86
CA LEU A 234 19.43 15.49 -0.26
C LEU A 234 18.38 14.81 0.63
N LEU A 235 17.70 15.56 1.50
CA LEU A 235 16.60 15.04 2.33
C LEU A 235 15.49 14.44 1.46
N GLN A 236 15.08 15.16 0.42
CA GLN A 236 14.10 14.71 -0.56
C GLN A 236 14.53 13.42 -1.27
N PHE A 237 15.81 13.27 -1.59
CA PHE A 237 16.36 12.05 -2.16
C PHE A 237 16.30 10.86 -1.19
N HIS A 238 16.67 11.05 0.08
CA HIS A 238 16.64 9.98 1.07
C HIS A 238 15.21 9.49 1.36
N VAL A 239 14.25 10.41 1.51
CA VAL A 239 12.82 10.07 1.69
C VAL A 239 12.27 9.39 0.43
N ALA A 240 12.61 9.87 -0.76
CA ALA A 240 12.16 9.27 -2.01
C ALA A 240 12.66 7.83 -2.18
N THR A 241 13.95 7.60 -1.95
CA THR A 241 14.60 6.28 -2.10
C THR A 241 14.20 5.29 -1.00
N PHE A 242 13.81 5.77 0.19
CA PHE A 242 13.21 4.93 1.24
C PHE A 242 11.90 4.28 0.76
N MET A 243 11.05 5.04 0.09
CA MET A 243 9.78 4.54 -0.44
C MET A 243 9.98 3.76 -1.74
N ASN A 244 10.78 4.30 -2.67
CA ASN A 244 11.07 3.68 -3.96
C ASN A 244 12.51 3.99 -4.40
N ASN A 245 13.37 2.98 -4.41
CA ASN A 245 14.77 3.12 -4.84
C ASN A 245 14.95 3.01 -6.37
N GLU A 246 13.95 2.50 -7.09
CA GLU A 246 14.00 2.30 -8.55
C GLU A 246 13.31 3.46 -9.29
N ILE A 247 13.63 4.71 -8.93
CA ILE A 247 13.09 5.89 -9.63
C ILE A 247 13.97 6.16 -10.86
N ALA A 248 13.35 6.22 -12.04
CA ALA A 248 14.06 6.52 -13.29
C ALA A 248 14.69 7.93 -13.25
N GLY A 249 15.94 8.01 -13.71
CA GLY A 249 16.69 9.28 -13.79
C GLY A 249 17.35 9.73 -12.49
N LEU A 250 17.33 8.91 -11.43
CA LEU A 250 18.03 9.17 -10.18
C LEU A 250 19.04 8.04 -9.88
N PRO A 251 20.17 8.35 -9.22
CA PRO A 251 21.09 7.33 -8.75
C PRO A 251 20.42 6.46 -7.68
N GLN A 252 20.73 5.17 -7.69
CA GLN A 252 20.22 4.24 -6.69
C GLN A 252 20.95 4.44 -5.36
N ALA A 253 20.21 4.39 -4.26
CA ALA A 253 20.82 4.34 -2.93
C ALA A 253 21.41 2.95 -2.69
N LEU A 254 22.73 2.92 -2.48
CA LEU A 254 23.50 1.71 -2.22
C LEU A 254 23.84 1.61 -0.73
N GLN A 255 23.92 0.38 -0.24
CA GLN A 255 24.52 0.07 1.05
C GLN A 255 26.05 0.20 0.95
N LYS A 256 26.76 0.21 2.09
CA LYS A 256 28.24 0.22 2.13
C LYS A 256 28.89 -0.91 1.32
N SER A 257 28.17 -2.01 1.11
CA SER A 257 28.59 -3.16 0.29
C SER A 257 28.39 -2.98 -1.21
N GLY A 258 27.84 -1.85 -1.67
CA GLY A 258 27.48 -1.62 -3.07
C GLY A 258 26.16 -2.26 -3.50
N ARG A 259 25.48 -3.03 -2.62
CA ARG A 259 24.15 -3.58 -2.90
C ARG A 259 23.09 -2.47 -2.83
N PRO A 260 22.14 -2.39 -3.79
CA PRO A 260 20.98 -1.50 -3.67
C PRO A 260 20.14 -1.78 -2.42
N ILE A 261 19.72 -0.73 -1.72
CA ILE A 261 18.87 -0.82 -0.54
C ILE A 261 17.45 -1.26 -0.95
N LYS A 262 16.89 -2.24 -0.23
CA LYS A 262 15.50 -2.70 -0.46
C LYS A 262 14.47 -1.73 0.11
N SER A 263 13.96 -0.84 -0.75
CA SER A 263 12.86 0.09 -0.45
C SER A 263 11.53 -0.61 -0.13
N ILE A 264 10.58 0.12 0.46
CA ILE A 264 9.25 -0.39 0.80
C ILE A 264 8.51 -0.91 -0.45
N ARG A 265 8.54 -0.16 -1.55
CA ARG A 265 7.90 -0.58 -2.81
C ARG A 265 8.48 -1.89 -3.35
N ALA A 266 9.81 -2.06 -3.28
CA ALA A 266 10.48 -3.28 -3.71
C ALA A 266 10.09 -4.50 -2.87
N ARG A 267 9.77 -4.32 -1.58
CA ARG A 267 9.25 -5.40 -0.72
C ARG A 267 7.84 -5.83 -1.09
N LEU A 268 7.03 -4.93 -1.64
CA LEU A 268 5.64 -5.21 -2.01
C LEU A 268 5.50 -5.79 -3.43
N LYS A 269 6.29 -5.26 -4.38
CA LYS A 269 6.24 -5.63 -5.80
C LYS A 269 7.06 -6.89 -6.09
N GLY A 270 6.70 -7.59 -7.16
CA GLY A 270 7.50 -8.68 -7.73
C GLY A 270 6.96 -10.07 -7.41
N LYS A 271 7.60 -11.10 -7.98
CA LYS A 271 7.23 -12.50 -7.76
C LYS A 271 7.44 -12.93 -6.31
N GLU A 272 8.56 -12.48 -5.73
CA GLU A 272 8.93 -12.71 -4.32
C GLU A 272 8.45 -11.59 -3.38
N GLY A 273 7.73 -10.58 -3.90
CA GLY A 273 7.17 -9.50 -3.09
C GLY A 273 6.04 -9.99 -2.19
N ARG A 274 5.75 -9.24 -1.12
CA ARG A 274 4.77 -9.66 -0.09
C ARG A 274 3.38 -10.00 -0.65
N VAL A 275 2.89 -9.25 -1.63
CA VAL A 275 1.54 -9.50 -2.18
C VAL A 275 1.46 -10.86 -2.85
N ARG A 276 2.39 -11.16 -3.77
CA ARG A 276 2.36 -12.42 -4.51
C ARG A 276 2.97 -13.58 -3.73
N GLY A 277 4.10 -13.37 -3.08
CA GLY A 277 4.90 -14.41 -2.44
C GLY A 277 4.54 -14.71 -0.98
N ASN A 278 3.71 -13.90 -0.31
CA ASN A 278 3.29 -14.18 1.07
C ASN A 278 1.76 -14.20 1.23
N LEU A 279 1.03 -13.34 0.52
CA LEU A 279 -0.44 -13.30 0.61
C LEU A 279 -1.10 -14.26 -0.39
N MET A 280 -0.68 -14.26 -1.66
CA MET A 280 -1.29 -15.14 -2.67
C MET A 280 -0.75 -16.57 -2.67
N GLY A 281 0.52 -16.76 -2.29
CA GLY A 281 1.12 -18.08 -2.16
C GLY A 281 2.05 -18.14 -0.97
N LYS A 282 1.60 -18.77 0.13
CA LYS A 282 2.40 -18.95 1.35
C LYS A 282 2.92 -20.37 1.43
N ARG A 283 4.08 -20.56 2.08
CA ARG A 283 4.48 -21.88 2.55
C ARG A 283 3.47 -22.35 3.61
N VAL A 284 3.06 -23.60 3.49
CA VAL A 284 2.06 -24.20 4.37
C VAL A 284 2.69 -25.32 5.19
N ASP A 285 2.31 -25.40 6.46
CA ASP A 285 2.60 -26.53 7.31
C ASP A 285 1.72 -27.73 6.93
N PHE A 286 2.01 -28.91 7.48
CA PHE A 286 1.28 -30.15 7.19
C PHE A 286 1.21 -30.48 5.68
N SER A 287 2.35 -30.37 5.00
CA SER A 287 2.50 -30.79 3.61
C SER A 287 3.79 -31.59 3.42
N ALA A 288 3.77 -32.53 2.48
CA ALA A 288 4.91 -33.37 2.14
C ALA A 288 5.05 -33.48 0.62
N ARG A 289 6.29 -33.72 0.16
CA ARG A 289 6.63 -33.89 -1.25
C ARG A 289 7.66 -34.99 -1.40
N THR A 290 7.37 -35.96 -2.27
CA THR A 290 8.33 -37.00 -2.68
C THR A 290 8.05 -37.40 -4.14
N VAL A 291 8.89 -38.28 -4.69
CA VAL A 291 8.77 -38.85 -6.04
C VAL A 291 7.53 -39.73 -6.14
N ILE A 292 6.87 -39.73 -7.29
CA ILE A 292 5.69 -40.56 -7.59
C ILE A 292 6.08 -41.87 -8.31
N THR A 293 5.35 -42.94 -8.06
CA THR A 293 5.49 -44.25 -8.71
C THR A 293 4.10 -44.81 -9.03
N GLY A 294 3.93 -45.45 -10.19
CA GLY A 294 2.67 -46.13 -10.51
C GLY A 294 2.52 -47.43 -9.73
N ASP A 295 1.34 -47.69 -9.19
CA ASP A 295 1.00 -48.97 -8.55
C ASP A 295 -0.36 -49.45 -9.09
N PRO A 296 -0.43 -50.62 -9.76
CA PRO A 296 -1.69 -51.13 -10.28
C PRO A 296 -2.62 -51.71 -9.19
N ASN A 297 -2.11 -51.95 -7.97
CA ASN A 297 -2.86 -52.60 -6.89
C ASN A 297 -3.53 -51.61 -5.92
N ILE A 298 -3.56 -50.32 -6.28
CA ILE A 298 -4.17 -49.26 -5.47
C ILE A 298 -5.43 -48.74 -6.16
N ASP A 299 -6.46 -48.41 -5.38
CA ASP A 299 -7.71 -47.89 -5.94
C ASP A 299 -7.49 -46.51 -6.57
N ILE A 300 -8.39 -46.11 -7.47
CA ILE A 300 -8.32 -44.83 -8.21
C ILE A 300 -8.35 -43.64 -7.26
N ASP A 301 -9.05 -43.76 -6.13
CA ASP A 301 -9.18 -42.73 -5.12
C ASP A 301 -8.20 -42.90 -3.95
N GLN A 302 -7.20 -43.78 -4.07
CA GLN A 302 -6.19 -44.02 -3.06
C GLN A 302 -4.80 -43.50 -3.46
N VAL A 303 -4.06 -43.01 -2.47
CA VAL A 303 -2.65 -42.62 -2.61
C VAL A 303 -1.79 -43.37 -1.61
N GLY A 304 -0.77 -44.05 -2.11
CA GLY A 304 0.21 -44.75 -1.30
C GLY A 304 1.13 -43.74 -0.63
N VAL A 305 1.14 -43.69 0.70
CA VAL A 305 1.96 -42.77 1.49
C VAL A 305 3.05 -43.55 2.23
N PRO A 306 4.33 -43.15 2.10
CA PRO A 306 5.44 -43.72 2.88
C PRO A 306 5.22 -43.66 4.40
N ARG A 307 5.58 -44.72 5.11
CA ARG A 307 5.61 -44.74 6.60
C ARG A 307 6.46 -43.62 7.22
N SER A 308 7.48 -43.12 6.52
CA SER A 308 8.28 -41.97 6.98
C SER A 308 7.47 -40.67 7.00
N ILE A 309 6.63 -40.44 5.98
CA ILE A 309 5.75 -39.29 5.87
C ILE A 309 4.56 -39.44 6.81
N ALA A 310 3.93 -40.63 6.85
CA ALA A 310 2.78 -40.89 7.70
C ALA A 310 3.08 -40.70 9.21
N ARG A 311 4.30 -41.06 9.64
CA ARG A 311 4.78 -40.79 11.01
C ARG A 311 5.05 -39.31 11.27
N ASN A 312 5.38 -38.52 10.24
CA ASN A 312 5.69 -37.11 10.44
C ASN A 312 4.44 -36.23 10.43
N MET A 313 3.50 -36.53 9.54
CA MET A 313 2.25 -35.82 9.35
C MET A 313 1.25 -36.18 10.45
N THR A 314 0.64 -35.17 11.06
CA THR A 314 -0.34 -35.38 12.13
C THR A 314 -1.70 -34.80 11.80
N TYR A 315 -2.74 -35.40 12.40
CA TYR A 315 -4.10 -34.90 12.39
C TYR A 315 -4.58 -34.70 13.84
N PRO A 316 -5.04 -33.50 14.22
CA PRO A 316 -5.54 -33.25 15.56
C PRO A 316 -6.95 -33.82 15.72
N GLU A 317 -7.06 -34.99 16.34
CA GLU A 317 -8.34 -35.63 16.63
C GLU A 317 -8.81 -35.28 18.05
N VAL A 318 -10.09 -34.91 18.20
CA VAL A 318 -10.68 -34.62 19.52
C VAL A 318 -11.03 -35.95 20.20
N VAL A 319 -10.65 -36.07 21.47
CA VAL A 319 -10.99 -37.22 22.30
C VAL A 319 -12.47 -37.17 22.65
N THR A 320 -13.19 -38.19 22.19
CA THR A 320 -14.59 -38.46 22.44
C THR A 320 -14.73 -39.82 23.11
N PRO A 321 -15.89 -40.13 23.73
CA PRO A 321 -16.12 -41.46 24.30
C PRO A 321 -15.94 -42.62 23.30
N TYR A 322 -16.10 -42.36 21.99
CA TYR A 322 -16.02 -43.38 20.94
C TYR A 322 -14.60 -43.74 20.53
N ASN A 323 -13.65 -42.80 20.62
CA ASN A 323 -12.27 -42.97 20.13
C ASN A 323 -11.22 -42.98 21.26
N ILE A 324 -11.64 -42.83 22.52
CA ILE A 324 -10.73 -42.72 23.67
C ILE A 324 -9.78 -43.91 23.77
N ASP A 325 -10.29 -45.13 23.62
CA ASP A 325 -9.48 -46.35 23.73
C ASP A 325 -8.45 -46.44 22.59
N LYS A 326 -8.89 -46.14 21.36
CA LYS A 326 -8.04 -46.12 20.15
C LYS A 326 -6.94 -45.06 20.25
N LEU A 327 -7.27 -43.87 20.72
CA LEU A 327 -6.31 -42.79 20.89
C LEU A 327 -5.35 -43.08 22.05
N GLN A 328 -5.81 -43.73 23.12
CA GLN A 328 -4.97 -44.14 24.24
C GLN A 328 -3.90 -45.13 23.79
N GLU A 329 -4.26 -46.09 22.93
CA GLU A 329 -3.31 -47.03 22.32
C GLU A 329 -2.28 -46.32 21.43
N MET A 330 -2.70 -45.37 20.59
CA MET A 330 -1.79 -44.58 19.77
C MET A 330 -0.81 -43.72 20.58
N VAL A 331 -1.28 -43.18 21.71
CA VAL A 331 -0.43 -42.44 22.65
C VAL A 331 0.60 -43.38 23.31
N ARG A 332 0.19 -44.60 23.67
CA ARG A 332 1.07 -45.62 24.24
C ARG A 332 2.15 -46.08 23.24
N ASN A 333 1.78 -46.24 21.96
CA ASN A 333 2.71 -46.56 20.88
C ASN A 333 3.73 -45.43 20.61
N GLY A 334 3.34 -44.19 20.94
CA GLY A 334 4.19 -43.02 20.86
C GLY A 334 4.52 -42.57 19.42
N PRO A 335 5.54 -41.71 19.25
CA PRO A 335 5.84 -41.04 17.99
C PRO A 335 6.69 -41.87 17.00
N ASN A 336 7.34 -42.93 17.47
CA ASN A 336 8.30 -43.70 16.66
C ASN A 336 7.64 -44.84 15.88
N HIS A 337 6.57 -45.42 16.44
CA HIS A 337 5.79 -46.50 15.85
C HIS A 337 4.55 -45.94 15.12
N HIS A 338 4.17 -46.57 14.00
CA HIS A 338 2.92 -46.30 13.31
C HIS A 338 2.02 -47.56 13.37
N PRO A 339 0.74 -47.46 13.75
CA PRO A 339 -0.02 -46.27 14.19
C PRO A 339 0.44 -45.70 15.54
N GLY A 340 0.49 -44.37 15.67
CA GLY A 340 0.98 -43.69 16.87
C GLY A 340 0.57 -42.21 16.93
N ALA A 341 1.11 -41.44 17.87
CA ALA A 341 0.82 -40.02 18.05
C ALA A 341 2.06 -39.22 18.46
N LYS A 342 2.06 -37.90 18.20
CA LYS A 342 3.16 -37.00 18.54
C LYS A 342 2.89 -36.08 19.72
N TYR A 343 1.71 -35.46 19.74
CA TYR A 343 1.38 -34.46 20.75
C TYR A 343 0.03 -34.72 21.37
N ILE A 344 -0.09 -34.37 22.65
CA ILE A 344 -1.37 -34.26 23.34
C ILE A 344 -1.58 -32.80 23.71
N ILE A 345 -2.74 -32.26 23.36
CA ILE A 345 -3.16 -30.91 23.71
C ILE A 345 -4.27 -31.05 24.75
N ARG A 346 -4.01 -30.54 25.96
CA ARG A 346 -5.01 -30.51 27.04
C ARG A 346 -6.03 -29.39 26.79
N ASP A 347 -7.12 -29.39 27.55
CA ASP A 347 -8.13 -28.32 27.51
C ASP A 347 -7.55 -26.93 27.84
N SER A 348 -6.47 -26.89 28.63
CA SER A 348 -5.73 -25.66 28.95
C SER A 348 -4.93 -25.09 27.75
N GLY A 349 -4.84 -25.82 26.65
CA GLY A 349 -3.99 -25.46 25.50
C GLY A 349 -2.52 -25.86 25.65
N GLU A 350 -2.13 -26.46 26.78
CA GLU A 350 -0.79 -27.01 27.00
C GLU A 350 -0.53 -28.15 26.01
N ARG A 351 0.57 -28.05 25.25
CA ARG A 351 1.01 -29.08 24.30
C ARG A 351 2.11 -29.92 24.92
N ILE A 352 1.86 -31.22 25.05
CA ILE A 352 2.80 -32.21 25.57
C ILE A 352 3.40 -32.96 24.39
N ASP A 353 4.72 -32.89 24.22
CA ASP A 353 5.45 -33.69 23.24
C ASP A 353 5.71 -35.09 23.80
N LEU A 354 5.23 -36.12 23.10
CA LEU A 354 5.38 -37.51 23.51
C LEU A 354 6.82 -38.03 23.37
N ARG A 355 7.70 -37.34 22.62
CA ARG A 355 9.13 -37.72 22.50
C ARG A 355 9.93 -37.52 23.78
N TYR A 356 9.59 -36.49 24.55
CA TYR A 356 10.36 -36.07 25.72
C TYR A 356 9.59 -36.23 27.03
N SER A 357 8.36 -36.76 26.97
CA SER A 357 7.54 -36.93 28.16
C SER A 357 8.11 -38.01 29.09
N LYS A 358 8.47 -37.59 30.32
CA LYS A 358 8.97 -38.48 31.38
C LYS A 358 7.98 -39.59 31.78
N ARG A 359 6.70 -39.44 31.45
CA ARG A 359 5.62 -40.39 31.79
C ARG A 359 5.35 -41.43 30.69
N GLY A 360 6.18 -41.49 29.64
CA GLY A 360 6.29 -42.65 28.74
C GLY A 360 4.96 -43.26 28.26
N GLY A 361 4.12 -42.49 27.56
CA GLY A 361 2.90 -43.01 26.91
C GLY A 361 1.73 -43.36 27.86
N ASP A 362 1.91 -43.33 29.18
CA ASP A 362 0.87 -43.69 30.16
C ASP A 362 0.12 -42.47 30.71
N ILE A 363 -0.16 -41.51 29.82
CA ILE A 363 -0.95 -40.33 30.13
C ILE A 363 -2.42 -40.69 29.91
N PRO A 364 -3.28 -40.73 30.95
CA PRO A 364 -4.69 -41.02 30.76
C PRO A 364 -5.34 -39.87 29.99
N LEU A 365 -5.95 -40.19 28.86
CA LEU A 365 -6.72 -39.25 28.06
C LEU A 365 -8.04 -38.92 28.76
N ARG A 366 -8.49 -37.68 28.58
CA ARG A 366 -9.82 -37.22 29.02
C ARG A 366 -10.60 -36.76 27.80
N VAL A 367 -11.92 -36.92 27.86
CA VAL A 367 -12.83 -36.38 26.85
C VAL A 367 -12.66 -34.86 26.79
N GLY A 368 -12.49 -34.32 25.58
CA GLY A 368 -12.19 -32.89 25.34
C GLY A 368 -10.75 -32.61 24.91
N TYR A 369 -9.79 -33.47 25.28
CA TYR A 369 -8.39 -33.32 24.85
C TYR A 369 -8.26 -33.49 23.33
N ARG A 370 -7.17 -32.99 22.75
CA ARG A 370 -6.83 -33.26 21.35
C ARG A 370 -5.55 -34.05 21.25
N VAL A 371 -5.56 -35.12 20.47
CA VAL A 371 -4.39 -35.94 20.19
C VAL A 371 -3.98 -35.71 18.75
N GLU A 372 -2.75 -35.23 18.55
CA GLU A 372 -2.14 -35.17 17.22
C GLU A 372 -1.61 -36.55 16.85
N ARG A 373 -2.51 -37.40 16.34
CA ARG A 373 -2.18 -38.75 15.86
C ARG A 373 -1.46 -38.69 14.52
N HIS A 374 -0.71 -39.74 14.21
CA HIS A 374 -0.17 -39.97 12.88
C HIS A 374 -1.30 -40.09 11.85
N MET A 375 -0.97 -39.77 10.61
CA MET A 375 -1.80 -40.05 9.45
C MET A 375 -2.05 -41.57 9.35
N LEU A 376 -3.30 -41.98 9.16
CA LEU A 376 -3.75 -43.37 9.08
C LEU A 376 -4.27 -43.72 7.68
N ASP A 377 -4.54 -45.00 7.47
CA ASP A 377 -5.26 -45.46 6.28
C ASP A 377 -6.67 -44.84 6.23
N ASP A 378 -7.15 -44.61 5.01
CA ASP A 378 -8.44 -43.99 4.67
C ASP A 378 -8.64 -42.52 5.10
N ASP A 379 -7.65 -41.89 5.75
CA ASP A 379 -7.65 -40.44 5.93
C ASP A 379 -7.66 -39.75 4.54
N VAL A 380 -8.41 -38.65 4.41
CA VAL A 380 -8.53 -37.92 3.14
C VAL A 380 -7.49 -36.81 3.07
N VAL A 381 -6.70 -36.80 2.00
CA VAL A 381 -5.71 -35.75 1.69
C VAL A 381 -5.92 -35.16 0.32
N ILE A 382 -5.47 -33.92 0.16
CA ILE A 382 -5.41 -33.27 -1.16
C ILE A 382 -4.05 -33.57 -1.77
N PHE A 383 -4.04 -34.20 -2.94
CA PHE A 383 -2.84 -34.45 -3.72
C PHE A 383 -2.78 -33.52 -4.94
N ASN A 384 -1.60 -32.93 -5.18
CA ASN A 384 -1.36 -31.93 -6.21
C ASN A 384 -0.08 -32.22 -6.99
N ARG A 385 -0.11 -32.01 -8.32
CA ARG A 385 1.09 -31.92 -9.17
C ARG A 385 1.22 -30.52 -9.78
N GLN A 386 2.37 -29.87 -9.51
CA GLN A 386 2.70 -28.56 -10.07
C GLN A 386 3.24 -28.72 -11.51
N PRO A 387 2.86 -27.87 -12.48
CA PRO A 387 1.96 -26.71 -12.37
C PRO A 387 0.47 -27.08 -12.38
N SER A 388 -0.30 -26.47 -11.46
CA SER A 388 -1.73 -26.74 -11.30
C SER A 388 -2.58 -25.88 -12.24
N LEU A 389 -2.69 -26.26 -13.51
CA LEU A 389 -3.44 -25.51 -14.53
C LEU A 389 -4.92 -25.89 -14.59
N HIS A 390 -5.24 -27.14 -14.25
CA HIS A 390 -6.61 -27.66 -14.27
C HIS A 390 -7.12 -27.85 -12.85
N LYS A 391 -8.45 -27.80 -12.67
CA LYS A 391 -9.09 -28.15 -11.38
C LYS A 391 -8.65 -29.54 -10.92
N MET A 392 -8.52 -30.48 -11.85
CA MET A 392 -8.11 -31.86 -11.61
C MET A 392 -6.63 -32.01 -11.23
N SER A 393 -5.82 -30.96 -11.36
CA SER A 393 -4.44 -30.97 -10.84
C SER A 393 -4.39 -30.95 -9.31
N MET A 394 -5.54 -30.79 -8.64
CA MET A 394 -5.71 -30.95 -7.19
C MET A 394 -6.95 -31.81 -6.93
N MET A 395 -6.76 -33.03 -6.42
CA MET A 395 -7.86 -33.95 -6.11
C MET A 395 -7.69 -34.54 -4.71
N GLY A 396 -8.81 -34.94 -4.11
CA GLY A 396 -8.83 -35.67 -2.85
C GLY A 396 -8.53 -37.16 -3.08
N HIS A 397 -7.71 -37.74 -2.21
CA HIS A 397 -7.38 -39.17 -2.19
C HIS A 397 -7.44 -39.69 -0.76
N ARG A 398 -7.84 -40.95 -0.58
CA ARG A 398 -7.71 -41.71 0.65
C ARG A 398 -6.28 -42.23 0.79
N ILE A 399 -5.75 -42.19 1.99
CA ILE A 399 -4.39 -42.63 2.25
C ILE A 399 -4.32 -44.15 2.36
N LYS A 400 -3.25 -44.72 1.82
CA LYS A 400 -2.84 -46.11 2.08
C LYS A 400 -1.37 -46.11 2.48
N VAL A 401 -1.07 -46.42 3.73
CA VAL A 401 0.28 -46.38 4.27
C VAL A 401 1.07 -47.58 3.76
N MET A 402 2.14 -47.30 3.01
CA MET A 402 2.94 -48.32 2.34
C MET A 402 4.42 -48.24 2.74
N PRO A 403 5.17 -49.35 2.60
CA PRO A 403 6.62 -49.34 2.72
C PRO A 403 7.27 -48.48 1.61
N TYR A 404 8.59 -48.28 1.71
CA TYR A 404 9.40 -47.44 0.81
C TYR A 404 9.12 -45.93 0.95
N SER A 405 9.69 -45.13 0.03
CA SER A 405 9.81 -43.66 0.18
C SER A 405 9.13 -42.84 -0.93
N THR A 406 8.39 -43.48 -1.84
CA THR A 406 7.69 -42.81 -2.95
C THR A 406 6.19 -42.75 -2.72
N PHE A 407 5.54 -41.73 -3.28
CA PHE A 407 4.07 -41.71 -3.37
C PHE A 407 3.62 -42.66 -4.45
N ARG A 408 2.61 -43.49 -4.17
CA ARG A 408 2.07 -44.42 -5.16
C ARG A 408 0.68 -44.02 -5.61
N LEU A 409 0.43 -44.10 -6.92
CA LEU A 409 -0.83 -43.67 -7.51
C LEU A 409 -1.30 -44.71 -8.53
N ASN A 410 -2.62 -44.82 -8.69
CA ASN A 410 -3.21 -45.61 -9.75
C ASN A 410 -2.87 -45.00 -11.13
N LEU A 411 -2.57 -45.86 -12.10
CA LEU A 411 -2.22 -45.47 -13.47
C LEU A 411 -3.30 -44.64 -14.17
N SER A 412 -4.58 -44.92 -13.93
CA SER A 412 -5.70 -44.17 -14.52
C SER A 412 -5.77 -42.71 -14.05
N VAL A 413 -5.17 -42.41 -12.90
CA VAL A 413 -5.13 -41.07 -12.31
C VAL A 413 -3.98 -40.22 -12.86
N THR A 414 -3.07 -40.80 -13.64
CA THR A 414 -1.92 -40.06 -14.19
C THR A 414 -2.37 -38.96 -15.17
N SER A 415 -3.32 -39.25 -16.06
CA SER A 415 -3.81 -38.30 -17.08
C SER A 415 -4.28 -36.94 -16.52
N PRO A 416 -5.12 -36.85 -15.47
CA PRO A 416 -5.51 -35.56 -14.90
C PRO A 416 -4.37 -34.79 -14.23
N TYR A 417 -3.30 -35.48 -13.81
CA TYR A 417 -2.10 -34.85 -13.25
C TYR A 417 -1.04 -34.51 -14.31
N ASN A 418 -1.27 -34.90 -15.58
CA ASN A 418 -0.39 -34.73 -16.74
C ASN A 418 1.01 -35.33 -16.53
#